data_AF-A0A8J5WNA8-F1
#
_entry.id   AF-A0A8J5WNA8-F1
#
_cell.length_a   1.000
_cell.length_b   1.000
_cell.length_c   1.000
_cell.angle_alpha   90.00
_cell.angle_beta   90.00
_cell.angle_gamma   90.00
#
_symmetry.space_group_name_H-M   'P 1'
#
loop_
_entity.id
_entity.type
_entity.pdbx_description
1 polymer ?
#
loop_
_entity_poly.entity_id
_entity_poly.type
_entity_poly.pdbx_seq_one_letter_code
_entity_poly.pdbx_strand_id
1 'polypeptide(L)'
;MLQACTVAYERAAKEVYRIYPKKGSVWALHGGKNADSGKPKYEFVVFLSGYSELYGASFGYLEKVEGFRTIFTRRDIGSHAIQTLQRGDMGTLSHQIPARKVSKGEDSTLPPSDCWELDPASLPSELLCIE
;
A
#
# COMPACT_ATOMS: atom_id res chain seq x y z
N MET A 1 -5.26 0.57 -21.88
CA MET A 1 -6.26 -0.32 -21.27
C MET A 1 -6.39 0.10 -19.83
N LEU A 2 -7.49 0.75 -19.45
CA LEU A 2 -7.73 1.18 -18.06
C LEU A 2 -7.92 -0.09 -17.23
N GLN A 3 -6.97 -0.39 -16.37
CA GLN A 3 -7.10 -1.48 -15.41
C GLN A 3 -8.21 -1.06 -14.43
N ALA A 4 -9.35 -1.75 -14.46
CA ALA A 4 -10.43 -1.46 -13.52
C ALA A 4 -9.96 -1.78 -12.10
N CYS A 5 -9.88 -0.77 -11.24
CA CYS A 5 -9.53 -0.95 -9.84
C CYS A 5 -10.75 -1.47 -9.07
N THR A 6 -10.86 -2.79 -8.94
CA THR A 6 -11.89 -3.41 -8.09
C THR A 6 -11.47 -3.38 -6.63
N VAL A 7 -12.29 -2.80 -5.77
CA VAL A 7 -12.08 -2.77 -4.32
C VAL A 7 -13.12 -3.61 -3.60
N ALA A 8 -12.70 -4.29 -2.54
CA ALA A 8 -13.64 -5.02 -1.68
C ALA A 8 -14.46 -4.02 -0.87
N TYR A 9 -15.78 -4.19 -0.86
CA TYR A 9 -16.70 -3.32 -0.13
C TYR A 9 -17.72 -4.13 0.65
N GLU A 10 -18.30 -3.50 1.67
CA GLU A 10 -19.48 -3.96 2.40
C GLU A 10 -20.62 -2.98 2.18
N ARG A 11 -21.82 -3.46 1.86
CA ARG A 11 -23.00 -2.62 1.75
C ARG A 11 -23.62 -2.41 3.14
N ALA A 12 -23.54 -1.20 3.67
CA ALA A 12 -24.06 -0.84 4.98
C ALA A 12 -25.54 -0.39 4.95
N ALA A 13 -26.00 0.20 3.84
CA ALA A 13 -27.40 0.59 3.64
C ALA A 13 -27.77 0.60 2.14
N LYS A 14 -28.95 1.09 1.77
CA LYS A 14 -29.46 1.07 0.38
C LYS A 14 -28.53 1.75 -0.63
N GLU A 15 -27.69 2.71 -0.20
CA GLU A 15 -26.73 3.42 -1.06
C GLU A 15 -25.45 3.77 -0.29
N VAL A 16 -25.18 3.07 0.82
CA VAL A 16 -24.00 3.33 1.66
C VAL A 16 -23.10 2.12 1.60
N TYR A 17 -21.85 2.36 1.21
CA TYR A 17 -20.83 1.34 1.05
C TYR A 17 -19.64 1.68 1.95
N ARG A 18 -19.10 0.68 2.62
CA ARG A 18 -17.89 0.78 3.43
C ARG A 18 -16.77 0.06 2.69
N ILE A 19 -15.66 0.76 2.53
CA ILE A 19 -14.45 0.22 1.93
C ILE A 19 -13.40 0.24 3.03
N TYR A 20 -12.95 -0.96 3.40
CA TYR A 20 -11.95 -1.13 4.44
C TYR A 20 -10.78 -1.94 3.90
N PRO A 21 -9.55 -1.65 4.36
CA PRO A 21 -8.41 -2.47 4.01
C PRO A 21 -8.61 -3.93 4.39
N LYS A 22 -8.17 -4.81 3.49
CA LYS A 22 -8.11 -6.25 3.70
C LYS A 22 -6.67 -6.68 3.87
N LYS A 23 -6.46 -7.81 4.56
CA LYS A 23 -5.14 -8.42 4.66
C LYS A 23 -4.56 -8.65 3.26
N GLY A 24 -3.33 -8.21 3.05
CA GLY A 24 -2.59 -8.28 1.79
C GLY A 24 -2.89 -7.16 0.79
N SER A 25 -3.89 -6.29 1.05
CA SER A 25 -4.16 -5.16 0.16
C SER A 25 -3.12 -4.05 0.34
N VAL A 26 -2.74 -3.42 -0.77
CA VAL A 26 -1.81 -2.28 -0.79
C VAL A 26 -2.61 -0.99 -0.89
N TRP A 27 -2.23 0.03 -0.13
CA TRP A 27 -2.92 1.31 -0.04
C TRP A 27 -1.94 2.48 -0.08
N ALA A 28 -2.42 3.61 -0.59
CA ALA A 28 -1.76 4.90 -0.47
C ALA A 28 -2.30 5.65 0.75
N LEU A 29 -1.41 6.15 1.61
CA LEU A 29 -1.71 7.00 2.76
C LEU A 29 -1.31 8.45 2.50
N HIS A 30 -2.18 9.40 2.84
CA HIS A 30 -1.87 10.82 2.90
C HIS A 30 -1.10 11.18 4.18
N GLY A 31 -0.22 12.19 4.09
CA GLY A 31 0.36 12.82 5.29
C GLY A 31 1.39 11.95 6.01
N GLY A 32 2.11 11.12 5.25
CA GLY A 32 3.21 10.31 5.76
C GLY A 32 4.34 11.10 6.42
N LYS A 33 5.32 10.41 7.01
CA LYS A 33 6.44 11.03 7.77
C LYS A 33 7.24 12.10 7.01
N ASN A 34 7.13 12.14 5.68
CA ASN A 34 7.88 13.02 4.79
C ASN A 34 7.01 14.13 4.14
N ALA A 35 5.93 14.56 4.81
CA ALA A 35 4.99 15.57 4.29
C ALA A 35 5.60 16.97 4.05
N ASP A 36 6.79 17.27 4.60
CA ASP A 36 7.41 18.60 4.58
C ASP A 36 7.93 19.08 3.22
N SER A 37 7.86 18.28 2.14
CA SER A 37 8.39 18.66 0.83
C SER A 37 7.42 19.41 -0.10
N GLY A 38 6.26 19.88 0.38
CA GLY A 38 5.33 20.71 -0.42
C GLY A 38 4.63 20.01 -1.59
N LYS A 39 4.84 18.71 -1.78
CA LYS A 39 4.09 17.84 -2.69
C LYS A 39 3.32 16.80 -1.86
N PRO A 40 2.07 16.44 -2.20
CA PRO A 40 1.39 15.31 -1.57
C PRO A 40 2.19 14.03 -1.86
N LYS A 41 3.04 13.63 -0.92
CA LYS A 41 3.75 12.35 -0.96
C LYS A 41 2.83 11.31 -0.34
N TYR A 42 2.35 10.41 -1.18
CA TYR A 42 1.75 9.18 -0.72
C TYR A 42 2.84 8.29 -0.12
N GLU A 43 2.56 7.69 1.02
CA GLU A 43 3.28 6.51 1.48
C GLU A 43 2.48 5.27 1.09
N PHE A 44 3.17 4.26 0.56
CA PHE A 44 2.54 2.99 0.20
C PHE A 44 2.67 2.03 1.36
N VAL A 45 1.58 1.34 1.68
CA VAL A 45 1.54 0.38 2.78
C VAL A 45 0.87 -0.91 2.36
N VAL A 46 1.30 -2.02 2.94
CA VAL A 46 0.61 -3.31 2.83
C VAL A 46 -0.07 -3.63 4.15
N PHE A 47 -1.36 -3.96 4.12
CA PHE A 47 -2.09 -4.36 5.30
C PHE A 47 -1.77 -5.82 5.67
N LEU A 48 -1.38 -6.04 6.92
CA LEU A 48 -1.01 -7.36 7.46
C LEU A 48 -2.22 -8.04 8.13
N SER A 49 -3.25 -7.26 8.47
CA SER A 49 -4.56 -7.74 8.94
C SER A 49 -5.70 -7.06 8.18
N GLY A 50 -6.92 -7.60 8.31
CA GLY A 50 -8.12 -6.84 7.96
C GLY A 50 -8.43 -5.79 9.03
N TYR A 51 -9.19 -4.76 8.66
CA TYR A 51 -9.68 -3.75 9.61
C TYR A 51 -10.82 -4.26 10.49
N SER A 52 -10.76 -3.89 11.76
CA SER A 52 -11.83 -4.03 12.76
C SER A 52 -12.00 -2.70 13.51
N GLU A 53 -13.23 -2.30 13.78
CA GLU A 53 -13.50 -1.06 14.55
C GLU A 53 -12.91 -1.11 15.98
N LEU A 54 -12.74 -2.30 16.56
CA LEU A 54 -12.22 -2.46 17.93
C LEU A 54 -10.69 -2.46 17.99
N TYR A 55 -10.03 -3.02 16.98
CA TYR A 55 -8.58 -3.27 17.01
C TYR A 55 -7.80 -2.52 15.93
N GLY A 56 -8.48 -1.82 15.02
CA GLY A 56 -7.87 -1.22 13.85
C GLY A 56 -7.39 -2.25 12.84
N ALA A 57 -6.33 -1.91 12.11
CA ALA A 57 -5.65 -2.80 11.18
C ALA A 57 -4.13 -2.62 11.23
N SER A 58 -3.36 -3.71 11.27
CA SER A 58 -1.91 -3.61 11.18
C SER A 58 -1.45 -3.48 9.73
N PHE A 59 -0.42 -2.67 9.51
CA PHE A 59 0.19 -2.45 8.21
C PHE A 59 1.71 -2.29 8.32
N GLY A 60 2.41 -2.50 7.21
CA GLY A 60 3.83 -2.18 7.07
C GLY A 60 4.05 -1.25 5.88
N TYR A 61 5.03 -0.36 5.99
CA TYR A 61 5.42 0.52 4.88
C TYR A 61 6.10 -0.27 3.77
N LEU A 62 5.83 0.14 2.53
CA LEU A 62 6.47 -0.35 1.34
C LEU A 62 7.48 0.68 0.83
N GLU A 63 8.62 0.19 0.37
CA GLU A 63 9.63 1.00 -0.31
C GLU A 63 9.98 0.40 -1.66
N LYS A 64 10.28 1.27 -2.62
CA LYS A 64 10.60 0.87 -3.98
C LYS A 64 11.93 0.13 -3.98
N VAL A 65 11.99 -0.99 -4.68
CA VAL A 65 13.24 -1.74 -4.88
C VAL A 65 14.06 -1.02 -5.95
N GLU A 66 15.33 -0.74 -5.65
CA GLU A 66 16.27 -0.12 -6.60
C GLU A 66 16.36 -0.92 -7.91
N GLY A 67 16.47 -0.21 -9.05
CA GLY A 67 16.48 -0.84 -10.37
C GLY A 67 15.12 -1.29 -10.92
N PHE A 68 14.04 -1.24 -10.14
CA PHE A 68 12.69 -1.60 -10.58
C PHE A 68 11.72 -0.42 -10.58
N ARG A 69 10.83 -0.32 -11.57
CA ARG A 69 9.85 0.79 -11.66
C ARG A 69 8.66 0.61 -10.71
N THR A 70 8.18 -0.62 -10.58
CA THR A 70 6.88 -0.95 -9.98
C THR A 70 7.00 -1.95 -8.84
N ILE A 71 8.21 -2.41 -8.51
CA ILE A 71 8.42 -3.40 -7.46
C ILE A 71 8.72 -2.70 -6.14
N PHE A 72 7.98 -3.09 -5.12
CA PHE A 72 8.12 -2.60 -3.75
C PHE A 72 8.29 -3.77 -2.79
N THR A 73 9.07 -3.56 -1.74
CA THR A 73 9.27 -4.51 -0.63
C THR A 73 8.80 -3.89 0.67
N ARG A 74 8.43 -4.72 1.65
CA ARG A 74 8.13 -4.24 3.00
C ARG A 74 9.42 -3.79 3.68
N ARG A 75 9.36 -2.63 4.33
CA ARG A 75 10.42 -2.15 5.21
C ARG A 75 10.37 -2.91 6.53
N ASP A 76 11.30 -3.84 6.73
CA ASP A 76 11.33 -4.76 7.88
C ASP A 76 12.19 -4.30 9.07
N ILE A 77 12.74 -3.08 9.02
CA ILE A 77 13.76 -2.63 9.99
C ILE A 77 13.18 -1.60 10.97
N GLY A 78 13.42 -1.83 12.27
CA GLY A 78 13.20 -0.88 13.37
C GLY A 78 11.80 -0.91 14.00
N SER A 79 11.56 0.02 14.93
CA SER A 79 10.30 0.15 15.69
C SER A 79 9.06 0.46 14.83
N HIS A 80 9.26 0.68 13.52
CA HIS A 80 8.21 1.04 12.57
C HIS A 80 7.92 -0.07 11.54
N ALA A 81 8.49 -1.27 11.73
CA ALA A 81 8.26 -2.41 10.83
C ALA A 81 6.77 -2.80 10.76
N ILE A 82 6.02 -2.57 11.84
CA ILE A 82 4.57 -2.75 11.90
C ILE A 82 3.96 -1.51 12.56
N GLN A 83 2.92 -0.97 11.95
CA GLN A 83 2.10 0.11 12.46
C GLN A 83 0.65 -0.34 12.55
N THR A 84 -0.19 0.42 13.26
CA THR A 84 -1.62 0.14 13.35
C THR A 84 -2.41 1.36 12.91
N LEU A 85 -3.32 1.16 11.96
CA LEU A 85 -4.33 2.12 11.57
C LEU A 85 -5.51 2.02 12.53
N GLN A 86 -5.81 3.08 13.28
CA GLN A 86 -6.96 3.15 14.16
C GLN A 86 -8.17 3.78 13.46
N ARG A 87 -9.35 3.67 14.08
CA ARG A 87 -10.59 4.29 13.59
C ARG A 87 -10.47 5.79 13.32
N GLY A 88 -9.72 6.51 14.16
CA GLY A 88 -9.47 7.95 14.00
C GLY A 88 -8.61 8.29 12.78
N ASP A 89 -7.80 7.34 12.32
CA ASP A 89 -6.82 7.54 11.25
C ASP A 89 -7.40 7.20 9.87
N MET A 90 -8.64 6.72 9.79
CA MET A 90 -9.27 6.29 8.54
C MET A 90 -9.27 7.37 7.45
N GLY A 91 -9.26 8.66 7.84
CA GLY A 91 -9.14 9.79 6.91
C GLY A 91 -7.77 9.91 6.22
N THR A 92 -6.76 9.15 6.65
CA THR A 92 -5.43 9.10 6.01
C THR A 92 -5.41 8.17 4.80
N LEU A 93 -6.32 7.20 4.71
CA LEU A 93 -6.42 6.30 3.56
C LEU A 93 -6.91 7.08 2.35
N SER A 94 -6.11 7.09 1.28
CA SER A 94 -6.48 7.71 0.01
C SER A 94 -7.26 6.73 -0.87
N HIS A 95 -6.58 5.67 -1.31
CA HIS A 95 -7.13 4.68 -2.21
C HIS A 95 -6.32 3.37 -2.14
N GLN A 96 -6.94 2.28 -2.55
CA GLN A 96 -6.27 1.00 -2.72
C GLN A 96 -5.49 1.01 -4.03
N ILE A 97 -4.25 0.51 -3.99
CA ILE A 97 -3.39 0.33 -5.16
C ILE A 97 -3.56 -1.12 -5.66
N PRO A 98 -3.92 -1.35 -6.93
CA PRO A 98 -3.87 -2.69 -7.50
C PRO A 98 -2.44 -3.23 -7.42
N ALA A 99 -2.29 -4.39 -6.79
CA ALA A 99 -0.99 -4.98 -6.51
C ALA A 99 -1.03 -6.49 -6.66
N ARG A 100 0.03 -7.08 -7.20
CA ARG A 100 0.26 -8.53 -7.15
C ARG A 100 1.47 -8.84 -6.28
N LYS A 101 1.36 -9.87 -5.45
CA LYS A 101 2.53 -10.41 -4.76
C LYS A 101 3.42 -11.11 -5.78
N VAL A 102 4.71 -10.80 -5.77
CA VAL A 102 5.69 -11.37 -6.70
C VAL A 102 6.45 -12.48 -5.99
N SER A 103 6.47 -13.67 -6.60
CA SER A 103 7.27 -14.79 -6.13
C SER A 103 8.69 -14.70 -6.68
N LYS A 104 9.68 -15.01 -5.85
CA LYS A 104 11.06 -15.16 -6.30
C LYS A 104 11.19 -16.41 -7.18
N GLY A 105 11.68 -16.24 -8.41
CA GLY A 105 12.21 -17.34 -9.24
C GLY A 105 13.69 -17.59 -8.92
N GLU A 106 14.24 -18.76 -9.29
CA GLU A 106 15.62 -19.15 -8.95
C GLU A 106 16.68 -18.11 -9.37
N ASP A 107 16.50 -17.45 -10.53
CA ASP A 107 17.42 -16.44 -11.08
C ASP A 107 16.98 -14.98 -10.87
N SER A 108 16.08 -14.74 -9.92
CA SER A 108 15.51 -13.41 -9.72
C SER A 108 16.47 -12.47 -8.97
N THR A 109 16.64 -11.25 -9.49
CA THR A 109 17.34 -10.13 -8.83
C THR A 109 16.52 -9.48 -7.71
N LEU A 110 15.33 -9.99 -7.42
CA LEU A 110 14.48 -9.48 -6.34
C LEU A 110 15.10 -9.72 -4.96
N PRO A 111 14.84 -8.83 -4.00
CA PRO A 111 15.20 -9.02 -2.60
C PRO A 111 14.68 -10.36 -2.04
N PRO A 112 15.31 -10.89 -0.97
CA PRO A 112 14.84 -12.10 -0.30
C PRO A 112 13.49 -11.92 0.43
N SER A 113 13.07 -10.68 0.67
CA SER A 113 11.80 -10.33 1.30
C SER A 113 10.61 -10.43 0.34
N ASP A 114 9.40 -10.49 0.91
CA ASP A 114 8.16 -10.43 0.15
C ASP A 114 8.11 -9.13 -0.68
N CYS A 115 7.78 -9.26 -1.97
CA CYS A 115 7.69 -8.14 -2.90
C CYS A 115 6.28 -8.03 -3.50
N TRP A 116 5.90 -6.81 -3.87
CA TRP A 116 4.66 -6.47 -4.56
C TRP A 116 4.97 -5.67 -5.82
N GLU A 117 4.38 -6.07 -6.94
CA GLU A 117 4.31 -5.21 -8.12
C GLU A 117 3.04 -4.37 -8.03
N LEU A 118 3.20 -3.06 -8.01
CA LEU A 118 2.12 -2.08 -8.00
C LEU A 118 1.78 -1.63 -9.42
N ASP A 119 0.50 -1.39 -9.68
CA ASP A 119 0.05 -0.84 -10.96
C ASP A 119 0.69 0.54 -11.21
N PRO A 120 1.52 0.70 -12.27
CA PRO A 120 2.19 1.96 -12.55
C PRO A 120 1.23 3.12 -12.82
N ALA A 121 -0.02 2.86 -13.24
CA ALA A 121 -1.03 3.91 -13.42
C ALA A 121 -1.51 4.51 -12.09
N SER A 122 -1.23 3.84 -10.97
CA SER A 122 -1.55 4.30 -9.61
C SER A 122 -0.35 4.92 -8.89
N LEU A 123 0.81 5.04 -9.55
CA LEU A 123 2.02 5.62 -8.98
C LEU A 123 2.24 7.05 -9.49
N PRO A 124 2.73 7.98 -8.65
CA PRO A 124 3.25 9.27 -9.09
C PRO A 124 4.30 9.08 -10.18
N SER A 125 4.27 9.92 -11.21
CA SER A 125 5.18 9.80 -12.36
C SER A 125 6.65 9.91 -11.97
N GLU A 126 6.97 10.65 -10.90
CA GLU A 126 8.32 10.76 -10.37
C GLU A 126 8.89 9.43 -9.87
N LEU A 127 8.04 8.50 -9.42
CA LEU A 127 8.47 7.16 -8.99
C LEU A 127 8.68 6.20 -10.15
N LEU A 128 8.26 6.55 -11.37
CA LEU A 128 8.38 5.69 -12.54
C LEU A 128 9.71 5.85 -13.28
N CYS A 129 10.56 6.80 -12.88
CA CYS A 129 11.96 6.88 -13.30
C CYS A 129 12.76 5.75 -12.64
N ILE A 130 13.68 5.14 -13.38
CA ILE A 130 14.65 4.18 -12.82
C ILE A 130 15.88 5.00 -12.46
N GLU A 131 16.31 4.92 -11.20
CA GLU A 131 17.62 5.38 -10.73
C GLU A 131 18.54 4.17 -10.57
#